data_AF-A0A1H4YRC0-F1
#
_entry.id   AF-A0A1H4YRC0-F1
#
_cell.length_a   1.000
_cell.length_b   1.000
_cell.length_c   1.000
_cell.angle_alpha   90.00
_cell.angle_beta   90.00
_cell.angle_gamma   90.00
#
_symmetry.space_group_name_H-M   'P 1'
#
loop_
_entity.id
_entity.type
_entity.pdbx_description
1 polymer ?
#
loop_
_entity_poly.entity_id
_entity_poly.type
_entity_poly.pdbx_seq_one_letter_code
_entity_poly.pdbx_strand_id
1 'polypeptide(L)'
;MAEGSRPETGAQDDPHEPANGGAGDGAPAPREYRMDELAAAAGITVRTLRFYRERGLIPPPRREGRIAWYDDNHLARLRTIAALLERGHTLNGIADLTTAFESGRGVREVLALPAPSEEEPVRLTPEELADHFAGEVTAENLAAALDLGYLVTDGEEIIHISRRLLDVSAALVREGVPLAEVLKAGARVREHADALAALFTELLRAHTAEDDLGRLRPLAKSVVEAELSMALDRHLRETP
;
A
#
# COMPACT_ATOMS: atom_id res chain seq x y z
N MET A 1 29.15 -35.55 -75.45
CA MET A 1 30.09 -35.25 -74.34
C MET A 1 29.28 -34.46 -73.31
N ALA A 2 29.05 -35.11 -72.16
CA ALA A 2 28.61 -34.67 -70.82
C ALA A 2 28.26 -33.18 -70.58
N GLU A 3 27.06 -32.88 -70.08
CA GLU A 3 26.68 -32.58 -68.66
C GLU A 3 26.67 -31.06 -68.39
N GLY A 4 25.77 -30.42 -67.66
CA GLY A 4 24.59 -30.79 -66.87
C GLY A 4 23.78 -29.50 -66.59
N SER A 5 22.45 -29.59 -66.57
CA SER A 5 21.62 -29.65 -65.35
C SER A 5 21.46 -28.34 -64.58
N ARG A 6 20.36 -27.62 -64.86
CA ARG A 6 19.54 -26.87 -63.89
C ARG A 6 18.08 -26.98 -64.31
N PRO A 7 17.16 -27.50 -63.50
CA PRO A 7 15.74 -27.41 -63.78
C PRO A 7 15.15 -26.16 -63.11
N GLU A 8 14.44 -25.35 -63.89
CA GLU A 8 13.38 -24.48 -63.39
C GLU A 8 12.11 -25.33 -63.26
N THR A 9 11.54 -25.43 -62.06
CA THR A 9 10.16 -25.88 -61.87
C THR A 9 9.54 -25.06 -60.76
N GLY A 10 8.76 -24.05 -61.14
CA GLY A 10 7.85 -23.34 -60.26
C GLY A 10 6.43 -23.58 -60.71
N ALA A 11 5.71 -24.48 -60.03
CA ALA A 11 4.26 -24.46 -59.93
C ALA A 11 3.79 -25.35 -58.77
N GLN A 12 2.87 -24.79 -57.98
CA GLN A 12 1.66 -25.42 -57.42
C GLN A 12 1.57 -25.63 -55.89
N ASP A 13 0.70 -24.81 -55.30
CA ASP A 13 -0.30 -25.02 -54.23
C ASP A 13 0.01 -25.76 -52.90
N ASP A 14 -0.27 -25.02 -51.81
CA ASP A 14 -0.51 -25.36 -50.38
C ASP A 14 -1.44 -26.58 -50.12
N PRO A 15 -1.59 -27.16 -48.89
CA PRO A 15 -1.44 -26.54 -47.54
C PRO A 15 -0.89 -27.43 -46.37
N HIS A 16 -0.29 -26.84 -45.33
CA HIS A 16 -0.50 -27.29 -43.93
C HIS A 16 0.03 -26.28 -42.88
N GLU A 17 -0.94 -25.68 -42.17
CA GLU A 17 -1.01 -25.42 -40.72
C GLU A 17 -0.02 -24.46 -40.01
N PRO A 18 -0.54 -23.48 -39.23
CA PRO A 18 0.25 -22.45 -38.60
C PRO A 18 0.76 -22.85 -37.22
N ALA A 19 2.07 -22.72 -36.99
CA ALA A 19 2.63 -22.67 -35.65
C ALA A 19 2.54 -21.23 -35.12
N ASN A 20 1.40 -20.87 -34.51
CA ASN A 20 1.28 -19.63 -33.74
C ASN A 20 1.42 -19.94 -32.24
N GLY A 21 2.66 -20.00 -31.78
CA GLY A 21 3.02 -20.00 -30.35
C GLY A 21 3.25 -18.59 -29.84
N GLY A 22 2.20 -17.76 -29.83
CA GLY A 22 2.20 -16.46 -29.16
C GLY A 22 1.52 -16.59 -27.82
N ALA A 23 2.26 -16.89 -26.76
CA ALA A 23 1.80 -16.78 -25.39
C ALA A 23 1.51 -15.31 -25.08
N GLY A 24 0.28 -14.87 -25.33
CA GLY A 24 -0.24 -13.62 -24.81
C GLY A 24 -0.32 -13.74 -23.29
N ASP A 25 0.39 -12.86 -22.61
CA ASP A 25 0.28 -12.58 -21.18
C ASP A 25 -1.13 -12.03 -20.89
N GLY A 26 -2.09 -12.95 -20.82
CA GLY A 26 -3.48 -12.68 -20.59
C GLY A 26 -3.75 -12.63 -19.10
N ALA A 27 -3.48 -11.48 -18.47
CA ALA A 27 -4.20 -11.15 -17.25
C ALA A 27 -5.70 -11.33 -17.55
N PRO A 28 -6.45 -12.13 -16.75
CA PRO A 28 -7.86 -12.37 -17.03
C PRO A 28 -8.59 -11.03 -17.10
N ALA A 29 -9.42 -10.83 -18.14
CA ALA A 29 -10.23 -9.63 -18.26
C ALA A 29 -11.03 -9.43 -16.96
N PRO A 30 -11.06 -8.20 -16.40
CA PRO A 30 -11.71 -7.94 -15.13
C PRO A 30 -13.16 -8.39 -15.20
N ARG A 31 -13.59 -9.19 -14.23
CA ARG A 31 -14.90 -9.82 -14.26
C ARG A 31 -15.95 -8.77 -13.91
N GLU A 32 -16.95 -8.62 -14.78
CA GLU A 32 -18.08 -7.74 -14.52
C GLU A 32 -19.23 -8.51 -13.88
N TYR A 33 -19.87 -7.86 -12.91
CA TYR A 33 -20.97 -8.38 -12.10
C TYR A 33 -22.15 -7.43 -12.19
N ARG A 34 -23.36 -8.00 -12.27
CA ARG A 34 -24.59 -7.28 -11.92
C ARG A 34 -24.78 -7.28 -10.42
N MET A 35 -25.69 -6.44 -9.94
CA MET A 35 -25.90 -6.22 -8.49
C MET A 35 -26.25 -7.51 -7.72
N ASP A 36 -27.07 -8.36 -8.33
CA ASP A 36 -27.47 -9.66 -7.80
C ASP A 36 -26.30 -10.66 -7.78
N GLU A 37 -25.53 -10.71 -8.86
CA GLU A 37 -24.34 -11.56 -8.98
C GLU A 37 -23.25 -11.15 -7.97
N LEU A 38 -23.01 -9.85 -7.81
CA LEU A 38 -22.05 -9.31 -6.86
C LEU A 38 -22.46 -9.61 -5.41
N ALA A 39 -23.74 -9.40 -5.08
CA ALA A 39 -24.25 -9.69 -3.74
C ALA A 39 -24.08 -11.18 -3.40
N ALA A 40 -24.40 -12.07 -4.34
CA ALA A 40 -24.19 -13.50 -4.18
C ALA A 40 -22.70 -13.86 -4.03
N ALA A 41 -21.83 -13.28 -4.86
CA ALA A 41 -20.38 -13.52 -4.80
C ALA A 41 -19.73 -13.02 -3.48
N ALA A 42 -20.30 -11.98 -2.89
CA ALA A 42 -19.88 -11.42 -1.60
C ALA A 42 -20.57 -12.09 -0.39
N GLY A 43 -21.50 -13.03 -0.60
CA GLY A 43 -22.22 -13.69 0.48
C GLY A 43 -23.22 -12.80 1.24
N ILE A 44 -23.68 -11.70 0.63
CA ILE A 44 -24.62 -10.75 1.25
C ILE A 44 -25.91 -10.63 0.45
N THR A 45 -26.92 -9.98 1.05
CA THR A 45 -28.17 -9.70 0.31
C THR A 45 -28.02 -8.48 -0.60
N VAL A 46 -28.79 -8.42 -1.69
CA VAL A 46 -28.90 -7.23 -2.55
C VAL A 46 -29.33 -6.00 -1.73
N ARG A 47 -30.17 -6.19 -0.70
CA ARG A 47 -30.58 -5.11 0.22
C ARG A 47 -29.37 -4.56 0.98
N THR A 48 -28.51 -5.42 1.52
CA THR A 48 -27.28 -5.04 2.21
C THR A 48 -26.32 -4.31 1.26
N LEU A 49 -26.14 -4.81 0.04
CA LEU A 49 -25.30 -4.17 -0.97
C LEU A 49 -25.79 -2.75 -1.33
N ARG A 50 -27.11 -2.57 -1.49
CA ARG A 50 -27.69 -1.23 -1.73
C ARG A 50 -27.43 -0.30 -0.56
N PHE A 51 -27.62 -0.79 0.66
CA PHE A 51 -27.37 -0.03 1.87
C PHE A 51 -25.90 0.40 2.01
N TYR A 52 -24.94 -0.46 1.67
CA TYR A 52 -23.52 -0.09 1.69
C TYR A 52 -23.20 0.98 0.64
N ARG A 53 -23.73 0.86 -0.58
CA ARG A 53 -23.57 1.89 -1.61
C ARG A 53 -24.18 3.23 -1.19
N GLU A 54 -25.36 3.22 -0.59
CA GLU A 54 -26.03 4.44 -0.08
C GLU A 54 -25.22 5.14 1.02
N ARG A 55 -24.42 4.38 1.77
CA ARG A 55 -23.48 4.91 2.77
C ARG A 55 -22.11 5.29 2.22
N GLY A 56 -21.92 5.24 0.91
CA GLY A 56 -20.63 5.58 0.27
C GLY A 56 -19.52 4.53 0.49
N LEU A 57 -19.83 3.39 1.08
CA LEU A 57 -18.85 2.33 1.33
C LEU A 57 -18.38 1.63 0.06
N ILE A 58 -19.18 1.70 -1.01
CA ILE A 58 -18.89 1.08 -2.29
C ILE A 58 -18.89 2.17 -3.36
N PRO A 59 -17.81 2.32 -4.15
CA PRO A 59 -17.76 3.27 -5.27
C PRO A 59 -18.96 3.11 -6.22
N PRO A 60 -19.37 4.19 -6.90
CA PRO A 60 -20.45 4.10 -7.86
C PRO A 60 -20.07 3.16 -9.03
N PRO A 61 -20.96 2.25 -9.43
CA PRO A 61 -20.68 1.32 -10.53
C PRO A 61 -20.62 2.05 -11.88
N ARG A 62 -19.93 1.43 -12.85
CA ARG A 62 -20.00 1.85 -14.25
C ARG A 62 -21.42 1.64 -14.76
N ARG A 63 -22.01 2.67 -15.39
CA ARG A 63 -23.37 2.58 -15.93
C ARG A 63 -23.32 2.48 -17.44
N GLU A 64 -23.99 1.47 -17.97
CA GLU A 64 -24.19 1.30 -19.40
C GLU A 64 -25.68 1.21 -19.69
N GLY A 65 -26.25 2.32 -20.17
CA GLY A 65 -27.68 2.52 -20.27
C GLY A 65 -28.37 2.44 -18.90
N ARG A 66 -29.22 1.41 -18.71
CA ARG A 66 -29.94 1.16 -17.45
C ARG A 66 -29.26 0.15 -16.54
N ILE A 67 -28.18 -0.48 -17.01
CA ILE A 67 -27.48 -1.55 -16.29
C ILE A 67 -26.31 -0.95 -15.52
N ALA A 68 -26.17 -1.37 -14.27
CA ALA A 68 -25.02 -1.04 -13.42
C ALA A 68 -24.08 -2.25 -13.39
N TRP A 69 -22.85 -2.04 -13.83
CA TRP A 69 -21.78 -3.03 -13.85
C TRP A 69 -20.80 -2.74 -12.72
N TYR A 70 -20.52 -3.78 -11.95
CA TYR A 70 -19.52 -3.81 -10.89
C TYR A 70 -18.37 -4.68 -11.35
N ASP A 71 -17.16 -4.44 -10.88
CA ASP A 71 -15.97 -5.22 -11.22
C ASP A 71 -15.43 -5.96 -9.98
N ASP A 72 -14.31 -6.68 -10.16
CA ASP A 72 -13.62 -7.39 -9.08
C ASP A 72 -13.20 -6.49 -7.92
N ASN A 73 -12.94 -5.20 -8.17
CA ASN A 73 -12.59 -4.23 -7.13
C ASN A 73 -13.78 -4.00 -6.18
N HIS A 74 -15.00 -3.96 -6.70
CA HIS A 74 -16.20 -3.87 -5.86
C HIS A 74 -16.37 -5.14 -5.00
N LEU A 75 -16.01 -6.31 -5.51
CA LEU A 75 -16.11 -7.58 -4.77
C LEU A 75 -15.05 -7.65 -3.66
N ALA A 76 -13.81 -7.26 -3.94
CA ALA A 76 -12.73 -7.20 -2.95
C ALA A 76 -13.13 -6.29 -1.79
N ARG A 77 -13.58 -5.07 -2.08
CA ARG A 77 -14.09 -4.13 -1.08
C ARG A 77 -15.22 -4.68 -0.21
N LEU A 78 -16.16 -5.41 -0.79
CA LEU A 78 -17.26 -6.03 -0.03
C LEU A 78 -16.76 -7.09 0.94
N ARG A 79 -15.78 -7.89 0.54
CA ARG A 79 -15.13 -8.88 1.41
C ARG A 79 -14.40 -8.21 2.56
N THR A 80 -13.73 -7.09 2.29
CA THR A 80 -13.07 -6.30 3.34
C THR A 80 -14.05 -5.73 4.35
N ILE A 81 -15.16 -5.15 3.90
CA ILE A 81 -16.19 -4.67 4.82
C ILE A 81 -16.71 -5.81 5.70
N ALA A 82 -16.97 -6.99 5.12
CA ALA A 82 -17.42 -8.15 5.89
C ALA A 82 -16.38 -8.60 6.93
N ALA A 83 -15.11 -8.72 6.55
CA ALA A 83 -14.03 -9.14 7.42
C ALA A 83 -13.77 -8.16 8.59
N LEU A 84 -13.91 -6.85 8.36
CA LEU A 84 -13.79 -5.83 9.40
C LEU A 84 -14.99 -5.85 10.36
N LEU A 85 -16.21 -6.06 9.84
CA LEU A 85 -17.41 -6.20 10.68
C LEU A 85 -17.31 -7.43 11.60
N GLU A 86 -16.81 -8.56 11.11
CA GLU A 86 -16.59 -9.78 11.90
C GLU A 86 -15.62 -9.57 13.07
N ARG A 87 -14.67 -8.63 12.92
CA ARG A 87 -13.71 -8.24 13.95
C ARG A 87 -14.23 -7.21 14.95
N GLY A 88 -15.50 -6.81 14.83
CA GLY A 88 -16.16 -5.89 15.76
C GLY A 88 -16.05 -4.41 15.38
N HIS A 89 -15.51 -4.08 14.20
CA HIS A 89 -15.59 -2.71 13.71
C HIS A 89 -17.04 -2.34 13.39
N THR A 90 -17.38 -1.06 13.58
CA THR A 90 -18.72 -0.57 13.22
C THR A 90 -18.76 -0.16 11.75
N LEU A 91 -19.94 -0.26 11.14
CA LEU A 91 -20.18 0.18 9.76
C LEU A 91 -19.81 1.65 9.52
N ASN A 92 -20.01 2.51 10.53
CA ASN A 92 -19.61 3.91 10.45
C ASN A 92 -18.09 4.04 10.52
N GLY A 93 -17.42 3.34 11.45
CA GLY A 93 -15.95 3.35 11.51
C GLY A 93 -15.31 2.84 10.21
N ILE A 94 -15.90 1.83 9.56
CA ILE A 94 -15.44 1.35 8.25
C ILE A 94 -15.66 2.41 7.15
N ALA A 95 -16.77 3.17 7.20
CA ALA A 95 -17.03 4.25 6.26
C ALA A 95 -16.04 5.41 6.44
N ASP A 96 -15.73 5.74 7.68
CA ASP A 96 -14.76 6.77 8.02
C ASP A 96 -13.34 6.34 7.59
N LEU A 97 -12.97 5.07 7.82
CA LEU A 97 -11.71 4.48 7.30
C LEU A 97 -11.63 4.58 5.78
N THR A 98 -12.71 4.19 5.09
CA THR A 98 -12.79 4.24 3.62
C THR A 98 -12.60 5.67 3.10
N THR A 99 -13.22 6.64 3.78
CA THR A 99 -13.11 8.06 3.44
C THR A 99 -11.70 8.60 3.68
N ALA A 100 -11.05 8.19 4.77
CA ALA A 100 -9.66 8.54 5.06
C ALA A 100 -8.69 7.99 4.00
N PHE A 101 -8.87 6.73 3.57
CA PHE A 101 -8.12 6.17 2.45
C PHE A 101 -8.34 6.93 1.14
N GLU A 102 -9.60 7.30 0.84
CA GLU A 102 -9.94 8.09 -0.35
C GLU A 102 -9.34 9.50 -0.34
N SER A 103 -9.28 10.12 0.82
CA SER A 103 -8.69 11.45 1.00
C SER A 103 -7.15 11.37 0.91
N GLY A 104 -6.54 10.32 1.45
CA GLY A 104 -5.09 10.04 1.34
C GLY A 104 -4.63 9.75 -0.10
N ARG A 105 -5.52 9.24 -0.96
CA ARG A 105 -5.22 9.03 -2.40
C ARG A 105 -4.86 10.32 -3.14
N GLY A 106 -5.31 11.49 -2.67
CA GLY A 106 -4.97 12.80 -3.25
C GLY A 106 -3.59 13.34 -2.84
N VAL A 107 -3.02 12.85 -1.75
CA VAL A 107 -1.67 13.24 -1.26
C VAL A 107 -0.57 12.47 -2.02
N ARG A 108 -0.96 11.43 -2.76
CA ARG A 108 -0.09 10.43 -3.40
C ARG A 108 0.77 10.94 -4.55
N GLU A 109 0.41 12.03 -5.22
CA GLU A 109 1.20 12.51 -6.36
C GLU A 109 2.54 13.16 -5.95
N VAL A 110 2.76 13.38 -4.64
CA VAL A 110 3.99 13.97 -4.09
C VAL A 110 4.93 12.92 -3.45
N LEU A 111 4.47 11.68 -3.23
CA LEU A 111 5.25 10.62 -2.57
C LEU A 111 5.63 9.46 -3.49
N ALA A 112 5.80 9.72 -4.79
CA ALA A 112 6.66 8.90 -5.63
C ALA A 112 8.11 9.05 -5.12
N LEU A 113 8.44 8.41 -4.00
CA LEU A 113 9.78 8.43 -3.41
C LEU A 113 10.77 7.90 -4.44
N PRO A 114 11.66 8.73 -5.01
CA PRO A 114 12.78 8.25 -5.79
C PRO A 114 13.92 7.90 -4.82
N ALA A 115 14.61 6.78 -5.08
CA ALA A 115 15.87 6.32 -4.47
C ALA A 115 15.78 5.54 -3.13
N PRO A 116 16.74 4.63 -2.85
CA PRO A 116 16.52 3.50 -1.96
C PRO A 116 16.44 3.98 -0.50
N SER A 117 15.25 3.82 0.08
CA SER A 117 15.14 3.62 1.51
C SER A 117 15.77 2.27 1.85
N GLU A 118 16.55 2.18 2.94
CA GLU A 118 16.92 0.88 3.54
C GLU A 118 15.69 0.19 4.13
N GLU A 119 14.59 0.94 4.33
CA GLU A 119 13.36 0.41 4.88
C GLU A 119 12.63 -0.41 3.81
N GLU A 120 12.24 -1.62 4.20
CA GLU A 120 11.46 -2.53 3.37
C GLU A 120 9.97 -2.14 3.46
N PRO A 121 9.35 -1.66 2.36
CA PRO A 121 7.92 -1.41 2.34
C PRO A 121 7.15 -2.73 2.40
N VAL A 122 6.02 -2.73 3.09
CA VAL A 122 5.15 -3.91 3.21
C VAL A 122 3.79 -3.58 2.65
N ARG A 123 3.33 -4.38 1.69
CA ARG A 123 1.95 -4.36 1.21
C ARG A 123 1.09 -5.17 2.18
N LEU A 124 -0.04 -4.58 2.55
CA LEU A 124 -1.01 -5.12 3.48
C LEU A 124 -2.40 -4.92 2.90
N THR A 125 -3.27 -5.89 3.11
CA THR A 125 -4.71 -5.66 2.98
C THR A 125 -5.22 -4.88 4.21
N PRO A 126 -6.40 -4.23 4.13
CA PRO A 126 -6.99 -3.57 5.31
C PRO A 126 -7.21 -4.51 6.49
N GLU A 127 -7.47 -5.79 6.24
CA GLU A 127 -7.63 -6.83 7.26
C GLU A 127 -6.30 -7.15 7.93
N GLU A 128 -5.22 -7.33 7.15
CA GLU A 128 -3.89 -7.58 7.70
C GLU A 128 -3.44 -6.40 8.58
N LEU A 129 -3.68 -5.16 8.14
CA LEU A 129 -3.41 -3.98 8.95
C LEU A 129 -4.24 -3.97 10.25
N ALA A 130 -5.52 -4.34 10.18
CA ALA A 130 -6.38 -4.45 11.36
C ALA A 130 -5.87 -5.51 12.35
N ASP A 131 -5.39 -6.65 11.84
CA ASP A 131 -4.83 -7.74 12.65
C ASP A 131 -3.55 -7.30 13.39
N HIS A 132 -2.76 -6.39 12.83
CA HIS A 132 -1.57 -5.82 13.51
C HIS A 132 -1.92 -4.95 14.73
N PHE A 133 -3.07 -4.26 14.73
CA PHE A 133 -3.40 -3.22 15.71
C PHE A 133 -4.68 -3.48 16.52
N ALA A 134 -5.22 -4.70 16.47
CA ALA A 134 -6.24 -5.23 17.40
C ALA A 134 -7.41 -4.29 17.75
N GLY A 135 -7.97 -3.59 16.74
CA GLY A 135 -9.12 -2.69 16.93
C GLY A 135 -8.77 -1.20 17.09
N GLU A 136 -7.48 -0.84 17.18
CA GLU A 136 -7.01 0.55 17.17
C GLU A 136 -6.97 1.14 15.75
N VAL A 137 -7.31 0.38 14.72
CA VAL A 137 -7.47 0.89 13.35
C VAL A 137 -8.77 1.67 13.24
N THR A 138 -8.70 2.93 13.66
CA THR A 138 -9.76 3.95 13.54
C THR A 138 -9.47 4.88 12.37
N ALA A 139 -10.49 5.62 11.92
CA ALA A 139 -10.32 6.59 10.85
C ALA A 139 -9.32 7.71 11.22
N GLU A 140 -9.33 8.14 12.48
CA GLU A 140 -8.42 9.15 13.00
C GLU A 140 -6.97 8.67 13.00
N ASN A 141 -6.73 7.43 13.46
CA ASN A 141 -5.39 6.86 13.48
C ASN A 141 -4.88 6.60 12.06
N LEU A 142 -5.74 6.16 11.16
CA LEU A 142 -5.40 5.98 9.77
C LEU A 142 -5.05 7.30 9.07
N ALA A 143 -5.87 8.34 9.27
CA ALA A 143 -5.60 9.68 8.75
C ALA A 143 -4.24 10.21 9.28
N ALA A 144 -4.00 10.08 10.58
CA ALA A 144 -2.72 10.48 11.17
C ALA A 144 -1.53 9.69 10.59
N ALA A 145 -1.67 8.39 10.35
CA ALA A 145 -0.62 7.58 9.74
C ALA A 145 -0.35 7.94 8.26
N LEU A 146 -1.39 8.33 7.51
CA LEU A 146 -1.28 8.85 6.14
C LEU A 146 -0.61 10.24 6.14
N ASP A 147 -1.01 11.14 7.03
CA ASP A 147 -0.44 12.49 7.18
C ASP A 147 1.05 12.44 7.55
N LEU A 148 1.43 11.49 8.41
CA LEU A 148 2.83 11.22 8.75
C LEU A 148 3.62 10.53 7.62
N GLY A 149 2.93 10.09 6.57
CA GLY A 149 3.51 9.36 5.44
C GLY A 149 3.97 7.95 5.79
N TYR A 150 3.48 7.36 6.89
CA TYR A 150 3.80 5.96 7.25
C TYR A 150 3.01 4.96 6.42
N LEU A 151 1.82 5.36 5.98
CA LEU A 151 0.98 4.61 5.07
C LEU A 151 0.85 5.34 3.73
N VAL A 152 0.80 4.55 2.67
CA VAL A 152 0.43 4.99 1.32
C VAL A 152 -0.61 4.02 0.79
N THR A 153 -1.58 4.50 0.02
CA THR A 153 -2.57 3.65 -0.64
C THR A 153 -2.19 3.42 -2.09
N ASP A 154 -2.26 2.18 -2.57
CA ASP A 154 -2.19 1.86 -3.99
C ASP A 154 -3.42 1.05 -4.42
N GLY A 155 -4.38 1.73 -5.07
CA GLY A 155 -5.69 1.14 -5.34
C GLY A 155 -6.43 0.79 -4.05
N GLU A 156 -6.60 -0.50 -3.79
CA GLU A 156 -7.20 -1.05 -2.56
C GLU A 156 -6.17 -1.63 -1.59
N GLU A 157 -4.89 -1.66 -1.98
CA GLU A 157 -3.80 -2.09 -1.12
C GLU A 157 -3.30 -0.93 -0.25
N ILE A 158 -2.86 -1.28 0.95
CA ILE A 158 -2.19 -0.39 1.87
C ILE A 158 -0.71 -0.74 1.87
N ILE A 159 0.13 0.26 1.74
CA ILE A 159 1.58 0.11 1.77
C ILE A 159 2.09 0.81 3.02
N HIS A 160 2.65 0.07 3.95
CA HIS A 160 3.41 0.62 5.05
C HIS A 160 4.86 0.84 4.61
N ILE A 161 5.42 2.02 4.82
CA ILE A 161 6.75 2.38 4.26
C ILE A 161 7.93 1.63 4.90
N SER A 162 7.70 0.98 6.04
CA SER A 162 8.73 0.28 6.82
C SER A 162 8.15 -0.91 7.58
N ARG A 163 8.62 -2.12 7.29
CA ARG A 163 8.31 -3.33 8.07
C ARG A 163 8.66 -3.17 9.55
N ARG A 164 9.86 -2.65 9.83
CA ARG A 164 10.36 -2.50 11.20
C ARG A 164 9.48 -1.57 12.03
N LEU A 165 9.07 -0.44 11.45
CA LEU A 165 8.21 0.51 12.16
C LEU A 165 6.80 -0.06 12.40
N LEU A 166 6.25 -0.81 11.43
CA LEU A 166 5.00 -1.55 11.61
C LEU A 166 5.10 -2.53 12.78
N ASP A 167 6.15 -3.36 12.81
CA ASP A 167 6.33 -4.39 13.84
C ASP A 167 6.51 -3.78 15.24
N VAL A 168 7.30 -2.71 15.36
CA VAL A 168 7.54 -2.02 16.64
C VAL A 168 6.30 -1.29 17.14
N SER A 169 5.58 -0.59 16.27
CA SER A 169 4.34 0.11 16.66
C SER A 169 3.24 -0.88 17.07
N ALA A 170 3.08 -1.99 16.34
CA ALA A 170 2.18 -3.07 16.72
C ALA A 170 2.57 -3.70 18.07
N ALA A 171 3.87 -3.83 18.35
CA ALA A 171 4.34 -4.30 19.65
C ALA A 171 3.95 -3.36 20.80
N LEU A 172 4.15 -2.05 20.64
CA LEU A 172 3.73 -1.07 21.64
C LEU A 172 2.22 -1.11 21.91
N VAL A 173 1.41 -1.27 20.87
CA VAL A 173 -0.05 -1.40 21.00
C VAL A 173 -0.45 -2.67 21.74
N ARG A 174 0.23 -3.80 21.48
CA ARG A 174 0.01 -5.04 22.24
C ARG A 174 0.37 -4.93 23.73
N GLU A 175 1.32 -4.07 24.09
CA GLU A 175 1.63 -3.74 25.48
C GLU A 175 0.61 -2.75 26.11
N GLY A 176 -0.44 -2.38 25.38
CA GLY A 176 -1.54 -1.54 25.84
C GLY A 176 -1.34 -0.03 25.61
N VAL A 177 -0.31 0.37 24.86
CA VAL A 177 -0.13 1.78 24.48
C VAL A 177 -1.12 2.12 23.35
N PRO A 178 -2.03 3.10 23.50
CA PRO A 178 -2.98 3.44 22.43
C PRO A 178 -2.26 3.86 21.15
N LEU A 179 -2.75 3.43 19.98
CA LEU A 179 -2.08 3.71 18.71
C LEU A 179 -1.99 5.22 18.44
N ALA A 180 -2.99 5.98 18.87
CA ALA A 180 -2.97 7.44 18.80
C ALA A 180 -1.76 8.06 19.51
N GLU A 181 -1.36 7.53 20.67
CA GLU A 181 -0.18 8.01 21.41
C GLU A 181 1.12 7.58 20.74
N VAL A 182 1.16 6.37 20.17
CA VAL A 182 2.31 5.90 19.37
C VAL A 182 2.51 6.80 18.15
N LEU A 183 1.44 7.15 17.42
CA LEU A 183 1.50 8.04 16.26
C LEU A 183 1.91 9.46 16.64
N LYS A 184 1.40 10.01 17.76
CA LYS A 184 1.83 11.31 18.30
C LYS A 184 3.32 11.32 18.65
N ALA A 185 3.81 10.25 19.30
CA ALA A 185 5.23 10.11 19.59
C ALA A 185 6.05 10.01 18.29
N GLY A 186 5.57 9.22 17.32
CA GLY A 186 6.17 9.10 15.99
C GLY A 186 6.29 10.44 15.26
N ALA A 187 5.27 11.30 15.33
CA ALA A 187 5.29 12.65 14.77
C ALA A 187 6.45 13.48 15.32
N ARG A 188 6.62 13.48 16.65
CA ARG A 188 7.72 14.20 17.32
C ARG A 188 9.09 13.61 16.98
N VAL A 189 9.19 12.27 16.94
CA VAL A 189 10.42 11.59 16.53
C VAL A 189 10.80 11.99 15.09
N ARG A 190 9.81 12.08 14.19
CA ARG A 190 10.04 12.49 12.80
C ARG A 190 10.54 13.92 12.70
N GLU A 191 9.93 14.86 13.43
CA GLU A 191 10.40 16.25 13.50
C GLU A 191 11.88 16.33 13.92
N HIS A 192 12.27 15.58 14.96
CA HIS A 192 13.66 15.53 15.40
C HIS A 192 14.57 14.82 14.42
N ALA A 193 14.11 13.74 13.77
CA ALA A 193 14.87 13.04 12.74
C ALA A 193 15.14 13.93 11.52
N ASP A 194 14.14 14.70 11.08
CA ASP A 194 14.29 15.66 9.97
C ASP A 194 15.27 16.78 10.34
N ALA A 195 15.22 17.30 11.57
CA ALA A 195 16.18 18.29 12.06
C ALA A 195 17.61 17.73 12.11
N LEU A 196 17.80 16.49 12.57
CA LEU A 196 19.09 15.82 12.56
C LEU A 196 19.58 15.57 11.12
N ALA A 197 18.68 15.12 10.23
CA ALA A 197 19.00 14.90 8.82
C ALA A 197 19.44 16.19 8.13
N ALA A 198 18.78 17.32 8.41
CA ALA A 198 19.18 18.64 7.92
C ALA A 198 20.58 19.02 8.42
N LEU A 199 20.86 18.85 9.72
CA LEU A 199 22.17 19.11 10.32
C LEU A 199 23.28 18.29 9.64
N PHE A 200 23.08 16.98 9.47
CA PHE A 200 24.06 16.14 8.80
C PHE A 200 24.21 16.53 7.33
N THR A 201 23.11 16.79 6.62
CA THR A 201 23.15 17.19 5.20
C THR A 201 23.93 18.50 5.01
N GLU A 202 23.71 19.49 5.88
CA GLU A 202 24.46 20.76 5.87
C GLU A 202 25.96 20.54 6.14
N LEU A 203 26.28 19.74 7.17
CA LEU A 203 27.66 19.40 7.52
C LEU A 203 28.38 18.69 6.36
N LEU A 204 27.70 17.73 5.73
CA LEU A 204 28.23 16.98 4.61
C LEU A 204 28.43 17.87 3.36
N ARG A 205 27.45 18.70 3.01
CA ARG A 205 27.58 19.66 1.89
C ARG A 205 28.74 20.63 2.08
N ALA A 206 29.03 21.02 3.32
CA ALA A 206 30.12 21.93 3.62
C ALA A 206 31.52 21.28 3.50
N HIS A 207 31.64 19.95 3.59
CA HIS A 207 32.93 19.27 3.74
C HIS A 207 33.20 18.14 2.72
N THR A 208 32.25 17.81 1.85
CA THR A 208 32.37 16.72 0.87
C THR A 208 31.74 17.07 -0.49
N ALA A 209 32.24 16.45 -1.57
CA ALA A 209 31.62 16.55 -2.89
C ALA A 209 30.29 15.77 -2.94
N GLU A 210 29.35 16.16 -3.81
CA GLU A 210 27.99 15.58 -3.83
C GLU A 210 27.95 14.05 -4.03
N ASP A 211 28.97 13.47 -4.67
CA ASP A 211 29.06 12.03 -4.95
C ASP A 211 29.35 11.15 -3.70
N ASP A 212 29.75 11.73 -2.55
CA ASP A 212 30.05 10.97 -1.32
C ASP A 212 28.85 10.85 -0.35
N LEU A 213 27.71 11.51 -0.64
CA LEU A 213 26.56 11.57 0.27
C LEU A 213 25.98 10.18 0.62
N GLY A 214 25.98 9.26 -0.35
CA GLY A 214 25.52 7.89 -0.12
C GLY A 214 26.42 7.08 0.82
N ARG A 215 27.73 7.36 0.87
CA ARG A 215 28.70 6.65 1.71
C ARG A 215 28.69 7.13 3.16
N LEU A 216 28.22 8.35 3.42
CA LEU A 216 28.26 8.98 4.74
C LEU A 216 26.96 8.80 5.53
N ARG A 217 25.87 8.42 4.86
CA ARG A 217 24.57 8.10 5.50
C ARG A 217 24.69 7.08 6.64
N PRO A 218 25.41 5.94 6.51
CA PRO A 218 25.56 4.99 7.62
C PRO A 218 26.28 5.58 8.84
N LEU A 219 27.27 6.46 8.64
CA LEU A 219 28.00 7.09 9.75
C LEU A 219 27.09 8.05 10.53
N ALA A 220 26.29 8.86 9.85
CA ALA A 220 25.30 9.73 10.49
C ALA A 220 24.31 8.92 11.34
N LYS A 221 23.82 7.78 10.81
CA LYS A 221 22.93 6.86 11.54
C LYS A 221 23.57 6.34 12.82
N SER A 222 24.82 5.87 12.76
CA SER A 222 25.53 5.38 13.95
C SER A 222 25.72 6.46 15.02
N VAL A 223 25.97 7.72 14.63
CA VAL A 223 26.04 8.84 15.58
C VAL A 223 24.69 9.06 16.27
N VAL A 224 23.60 9.09 15.50
CA VAL A 224 22.24 9.26 16.06
C VAL A 224 21.88 8.12 17.00
N GLU A 225 22.17 6.87 16.64
CA GLU A 225 21.92 5.70 17.49
C GLU A 225 22.69 5.78 18.82
N ALA A 226 23.97 6.16 18.77
CA ALA A 226 24.79 6.32 19.97
C ALA A 226 24.29 7.46 20.88
N GLU A 227 23.99 8.64 20.31
CA GLU A 227 23.47 9.78 21.06
C GLU A 227 22.10 9.49 21.68
N LEU A 228 21.21 8.81 20.95
CA LEU A 228 19.92 8.37 21.47
C LEU A 228 20.11 7.40 22.65
N SER A 229 20.98 6.40 22.51
CA SER A 229 21.28 5.45 23.58
C SER A 229 21.81 6.17 24.83
N MET A 230 22.74 7.11 24.66
CA MET A 230 23.28 7.89 25.79
C MET A 230 22.24 8.82 26.42
N ALA A 231 21.34 9.40 25.63
CA ALA A 231 20.25 10.25 26.13
C ALA A 231 19.23 9.46 26.94
N LEU A 232 18.84 8.27 26.47
CA LEU A 232 17.95 7.36 27.20
C LEU A 232 18.57 6.96 28.54
N ASP A 233 19.85 6.59 28.55
CA ASP A 233 20.60 6.25 29.76
C ASP A 233 20.59 7.37 30.80
N ARG A 234 20.69 8.64 30.37
CA ARG A 234 20.62 9.79 31.28
C ARG A 234 19.23 9.92 31.89
N HIS A 235 18.18 9.89 31.07
CA HIS A 235 16.81 10.08 31.55
C HIS A 235 16.30 8.93 32.42
N LEU A 236 16.71 7.69 32.15
CA LEU A 236 16.34 6.54 32.98
C LEU A 236 16.98 6.59 34.38
N ARG A 237 18.16 7.21 34.52
CA ARG A 237 18.82 7.39 35.83
C ARG A 237 18.23 8.55 36.65
N GLU A 238 17.54 9.48 35.99
CA GLU A 238 16.93 10.66 36.60
C GLU A 238 15.48 10.44 37.06
N THR A 239 14.87 9.31 36.70
CA THR A 239 13.50 8.97 37.10
C THR A 239 13.52 8.24 38.46
N PRO A 240 13.03 8.84 39.56
CA PRO A 240 13.07 8.26 40.91
C PRO A 240 12.04 7.13 41.13
#